data_AF-A0A385N0Q4-F1
#
_entry.id   AF-A0A385N0Q4-F1
#
_cell.length_a   1.000
_cell.length_b   1.000
_cell.length_c   1.000
_cell.angle_alpha   90.00
_cell.angle_beta   90.00
_cell.angle_gamma   90.00
#
_symmetry.space_group_name_H-M   'P 1'
#
loop_
_entity.id
_entity.type
_entity.pdbx_description
1 polymer ?
#
loop_
_entity_poly.entity_id
_entity_poly.type
_entity_poly.pdbx_seq_one_letter_code
_entity_poly.pdbx_strand_id
1 'polypeptide(L)'
;MLDLSWTELFFVGVLALIIIGPKDLPELFQIFGRFTAKLKRMYAGMQGSMNQLTKEVNIVNGKAQPGDESWKAFLPEDIRNLPADFTPGSMSAEQHAKRRSKIDEARKQADVARKAKEQRNE
;
A
#
# COMPACT_ATOMS: atom_id res chain seq x y z
N MET A 1 -11.08 -25.26 8.25
CA MET A 1 -10.29 -26.46 8.58
C MET A 1 -9.72 -26.96 7.27
N LEU A 2 -8.40 -27.11 7.16
CA LEU A 2 -7.76 -27.74 6.00
C LEU A 2 -7.64 -29.23 6.31
N ASP A 3 -8.77 -29.93 6.31
CA ASP A 3 -8.82 -31.38 6.44
C ASP A 3 -8.45 -31.98 5.09
N LEU A 4 -7.18 -31.89 4.71
CA LEU A 4 -6.64 -32.59 3.55
C LEU A 4 -5.93 -33.84 4.05
N SER A 5 -6.65 -34.95 4.07
CA SER A 5 -6.10 -36.26 4.41
C SER A 5 -5.13 -36.74 3.34
N TRP A 6 -4.18 -37.60 3.74
CA TRP A 6 -3.29 -38.31 2.81
C TRP A 6 -4.06 -39.00 1.67
N THR A 7 -5.26 -39.50 1.97
CA THR A 7 -6.15 -40.12 0.98
C THR A 7 -6.70 -39.11 -0.03
N GLU A 8 -7.06 -37.91 0.40
CA GLU A 8 -7.60 -36.86 -0.48
C GLU A 8 -6.51 -36.27 -1.36
N LEU A 9 -5.29 -36.12 -0.83
CA LEU A 9 -4.13 -35.73 -1.64
C LEU A 9 -3.87 -36.76 -2.75
N PHE A 10 -3.98 -38.05 -2.43
CA PHE A 10 -3.83 -39.12 -3.41
C PHE A 10 -4.94 -39.09 -4.46
N PHE A 11 -6.19 -38.90 -4.03
CA PHE A 11 -7.35 -38.79 -4.93
C PHE A 11 -7.20 -37.61 -5.91
N VAL A 12 -6.82 -36.42 -5.41
CA VAL A 12 -6.56 -35.24 -6.24
C VAL A 12 -5.37 -35.48 -7.17
N GLY A 13 -4.33 -36.16 -6.71
CA GLY A 13 -3.18 -36.56 -7.54
C GLY A 13 -3.61 -37.41 -8.73
N VAL A 14 -4.41 -38.45 -8.51
CA VAL A 14 -4.94 -39.29 -9.59
C VAL A 14 -5.85 -38.49 -10.53
N LEU A 15 -6.75 -37.66 -9.99
CA LEU A 15 -7.64 -36.83 -10.79
C LEU A 15 -6.85 -35.87 -11.69
N ALA A 16 -5.79 -35.27 -11.16
CA ALA A 16 -4.92 -34.39 -11.91
C ALA A 16 -4.18 -35.13 -13.02
N LEU A 17 -3.72 -36.37 -12.80
CA LEU A 17 -3.14 -37.21 -13.86
C LEU A 17 -4.15 -37.53 -14.98
N ILE A 18 -5.44 -37.67 -14.66
CA ILE A 18 -6.49 -37.94 -15.66
C ILE A 18 -6.81 -36.68 -16.48
N ILE A 19 -7.02 -35.55 -15.81
CA ILE A 19 -7.47 -34.30 -16.45
C ILE A 19 -6.35 -33.66 -17.26
N ILE A 20 -5.17 -33.56 -16.67
CA ILE A 20 -4.02 -32.85 -17.25
C ILE A 20 -3.16 -33.82 -18.05
N GLY A 21 -3.09 -35.09 -17.64
CA GLY A 21 -2.22 -36.09 -18.24
C GLY A 21 -0.97 -36.35 -17.39
N PRO A 22 -0.44 -37.59 -17.42
CA PRO A 22 0.67 -38.00 -16.56
C PRO A 22 2.03 -37.38 -16.95
N LYS A 23 2.16 -36.87 -18.18
CA LYS A 23 3.38 -36.21 -18.67
C LYS A 23 3.37 -34.70 -18.44
N ASP A 24 2.18 -34.10 -18.44
CA ASP A 24 2.03 -32.66 -18.41
C ASP A 24 2.06 -32.15 -16.96
N LEU A 25 1.55 -32.94 -16.01
CA LEU A 25 1.59 -32.64 -14.58
C LEU A 25 3.01 -32.42 -14.01
N PRO A 26 4.02 -33.29 -14.26
CA PRO A 26 5.39 -33.03 -13.81
C PRO A 26 6.03 -31.82 -14.49
N GLU A 27 5.70 -31.54 -15.75
CA GLU A 27 6.18 -30.34 -16.45
C GLU A 27 5.60 -29.06 -15.84
N LEU A 28 4.31 -29.05 -15.50
CA LEU A 28 3.66 -27.94 -14.79
C LEU A 28 4.28 -27.67 -13.42
N PHE A 29 4.64 -28.72 -12.68
CA PHE A 29 5.35 -28.54 -11.40
C PHE A 29 6.74 -27.91 -11.58
N GLN A 30 7.46 -28.23 -12.65
CA GLN A 30 8.73 -27.58 -12.94
C GLN A 30 8.56 -26.10 -13.27
N ILE A 31 7.53 -25.75 -14.05
CA ILE A 31 7.20 -24.36 -14.40
C ILE A 31 6.81 -23.57 -13.15
N PHE A 32 5.88 -24.09 -12.36
CA PHE A 32 5.42 -23.46 -11.13
C PHE A 32 6.54 -23.36 -10.09
N GLY A 33 7.38 -24.38 -9.99
CA GLY A 33 8.56 -24.40 -9.12
C GLY A 33 9.57 -23.32 -9.50
N ARG A 34 9.87 -23.14 -10.80
CA ARG A 34 10.75 -22.06 -11.29
C ARG A 34 10.15 -20.68 -11.00
N PHE A 35 8.85 -20.52 -11.20
CA PHE A 35 8.13 -19.28 -10.88
C PHE A 35 8.24 -18.94 -9.39
N THR A 36 7.92 -19.90 -8.52
CA THR A 36 8.01 -19.74 -7.06
C THR A 36 9.45 -19.51 -6.61
N ALA A 37 10.44 -20.17 -7.22
CA ALA A 37 11.86 -19.97 -6.92
C ALA A 37 12.34 -18.57 -7.34
N LYS A 38 11.88 -18.06 -8.49
CA LYS A 38 12.18 -16.69 -8.94
C LYS A 38 11.57 -15.67 -8.00
N LEU A 39 10.31 -15.87 -7.63
CA LEU A 39 9.60 -15.07 -6.63
C LEU A 39 10.35 -15.07 -5.28
N LYS A 40 10.74 -16.25 -4.78
CA LYS A 40 11.52 -16.41 -3.54
C LYS A 40 12.87 -15.68 -3.61
N ARG A 41 13.60 -15.79 -4.71
CA ARG A 41 14.87 -15.06 -4.91
C ARG A 41 14.65 -13.55 -4.94
N MET A 42 13.57 -13.10 -5.58
CA MET A 42 13.18 -11.69 -5.60
C MET A 42 12.86 -11.20 -4.18
N TYR A 43 12.05 -11.92 -3.41
CA TYR A 43 11.77 -11.59 -2.00
C TYR A 43 13.02 -11.59 -1.12
N ALA A 44 13.94 -12.54 -1.31
CA ALA A 44 15.21 -12.59 -0.59
C ALA A 44 16.09 -11.37 -0.91
N GLY A 45 16.13 -10.93 -2.18
CA GLY A 45 16.81 -9.69 -2.57
C GLY A 45 16.12 -8.44 -2.04
N MET A 46 14.78 -8.42 -2.03
CA MET A 46 13.99 -7.33 -1.47
C MET A 46 14.21 -7.16 0.03
N GLN A 47 14.41 -8.22 0.81
CA GLN A 47 14.77 -8.09 2.23
C GLN A 47 16.10 -7.34 2.41
N GLY A 48 17.10 -7.62 1.56
CA GLY A 48 18.38 -6.92 1.58
C GLY A 48 18.23 -5.42 1.27
N SER A 49 17.51 -5.10 0.18
CA SER A 49 17.25 -3.71 -0.22
C SER A 49 16.30 -2.99 0.75
N MET A 50 15.28 -3.67 1.31
CA MET A 50 14.41 -3.10 2.33
C MET A 50 15.20 -2.80 3.60
N ASN A 51 16.20 -3.59 3.97
CA ASN A 51 17.00 -3.31 5.17
C ASN A 51 17.85 -2.05 4.97
N GLN A 52 18.36 -1.83 3.74
CA GLN A 52 19.01 -0.59 3.34
C GLN A 52 18.04 0.60 3.32
N LEU A 53 16.88 0.45 2.68
CA LEU A 53 15.83 1.47 2.66
C LEU A 53 15.32 1.78 4.07
N THR A 54 15.13 0.78 4.93
CA THR A 54 14.72 0.96 6.33
C THR A 54 15.80 1.68 7.12
N LYS A 55 17.08 1.34 6.91
CA LYS A 55 18.19 2.02 7.57
C LYS A 55 18.29 3.47 7.11
N GLU A 56 18.20 3.75 5.81
CA GLU A 56 18.17 5.10 5.25
C GLU A 56 16.94 5.90 5.74
N VAL A 57 15.76 5.30 5.72
CA VAL A 57 14.51 5.90 6.22
C VAL A 57 14.56 6.13 7.73
N ASN A 58 15.22 5.27 8.51
CA ASN A 58 15.41 5.47 9.95
C ASN A 58 16.42 6.59 10.23
N ILE A 59 17.43 6.77 9.38
CA ILE A 59 18.40 7.87 9.47
C ILE A 59 17.74 9.20 9.04
N VAL A 60 16.82 9.18 8.07
CA VAL A 60 16.13 10.39 7.58
C VAL A 60 14.93 10.78 8.46
N ASN A 61 14.19 9.83 9.04
CA ASN A 61 12.90 10.11 9.68
C ASN A 61 12.65 9.41 11.03
N GLY A 62 13.64 8.73 11.63
CA GLY A 62 13.63 8.24 13.02
C GLY A 62 12.28 7.75 13.54
N LYS A 63 12.04 6.42 13.45
CA LYS A 63 10.90 5.64 13.98
C LYS A 63 9.83 5.27 12.95
N ALA A 64 10.06 4.15 12.26
CA ALA A 64 8.97 3.31 11.74
C ALA A 64 9.02 1.98 12.50
N GLN A 65 7.97 1.67 13.25
CA GLN A 65 7.78 0.36 13.91
C GLN A 65 6.75 -0.48 13.12
N PRO A 66 6.81 -1.82 13.21
CA PRO A 66 5.88 -2.71 12.51
C PRO A 66 4.57 -2.86 13.30
N GLY A 67 3.43 -2.54 12.69
CA GLY A 67 2.08 -2.70 13.27
C GLY A 67 1.32 -1.38 13.46
N ASP A 68 2.04 -0.29 13.40
CA ASP A 68 1.52 1.07 13.47
C ASP A 68 1.17 1.57 12.06
N GLU A 69 0.17 2.44 11.94
CA GLU A 69 -0.27 3.08 10.70
C GLU A 69 0.80 4.05 10.11
N SER A 70 2.08 3.80 10.38
CA SER A 70 3.29 4.54 10.00
C SER A 70 3.45 4.64 8.48
N TRP A 71 2.77 3.79 7.71
CA TRP A 71 2.73 3.91 6.26
C TRP A 71 2.07 5.21 5.78
N LYS A 72 1.12 5.77 6.55
CA LYS A 72 0.49 7.07 6.27
C LYS A 72 1.50 8.22 6.38
N ALA A 73 2.60 8.04 7.10
CA ALA A 73 3.69 9.01 7.21
C ALA A 73 4.65 8.99 6.01
N PHE A 74 4.60 7.94 5.17
CA PHE A 74 5.34 7.88 3.90
C PHE A 74 4.54 8.45 2.72
N LEU A 75 3.28 8.81 2.93
CA LEU A 75 2.47 9.50 1.93
C LEU A 75 2.88 10.97 1.87
N PRO A 76 3.02 11.57 0.68
CA PRO A 76 3.20 13.01 0.53
C PRO A 76 2.14 13.78 1.33
N GLU A 77 2.49 14.95 1.89
CA GLU A 77 1.56 15.73 2.72
C GLU A 77 0.22 15.99 2.03
N ASP A 78 0.24 16.11 0.71
CA ASP A 78 -0.96 16.26 -0.10
C ASP A 78 -1.91 15.07 0.07
N ILE A 79 -1.40 13.84 0.01
CA ILE A 79 -2.21 12.60 0.11
C ILE A 79 -2.64 12.31 1.54
N ARG A 80 -1.83 12.67 2.54
CA ARG A 80 -2.20 12.52 3.96
C ARG A 80 -3.40 13.39 4.35
N ASN A 81 -3.56 14.55 3.70
CA ASN A 81 -4.64 15.50 3.95
C ASN A 81 -5.85 15.33 3.03
N LEU A 82 -5.87 14.26 2.21
CA LEU A 82 -7.03 13.95 1.40
C LEU A 82 -8.18 13.46 2.30
N PRO A 83 -9.42 13.94 2.09
CA PRO A 83 -10.56 13.42 2.81
C PRO A 83 -10.81 11.97 2.40
N ALA A 84 -11.37 11.16 3.32
CA ALA A 84 -11.48 9.71 3.15
C ALA A 84 -12.35 9.26 1.97
N ASP A 85 -13.15 10.17 1.40
CA ASP A 85 -14.00 10.01 0.23
C ASP A 85 -13.34 10.44 -1.10
N PHE A 86 -12.06 10.82 -1.08
CA PHE A 86 -11.37 11.32 -2.26
C PHE A 86 -11.14 10.19 -3.29
N THR A 87 -11.81 10.32 -4.43
CA THR A 87 -11.62 9.49 -5.63
C THR A 87 -11.03 10.38 -6.74
N PRO A 88 -9.83 10.07 -7.26
CA PRO A 88 -9.23 10.88 -8.33
C PRO A 88 -10.17 11.00 -9.54
N GLY A 89 -10.50 12.22 -9.95
CA GLY A 89 -11.37 12.49 -11.10
C GLY A 89 -12.88 12.51 -10.84
N SER A 90 -13.34 12.34 -9.60
CA SER A 90 -14.79 12.34 -9.28
C SER A 90 -15.40 13.72 -9.01
N MET A 91 -14.58 14.77 -8.96
CA MET A 91 -15.04 16.12 -8.67
C MET A 91 -15.39 16.90 -9.94
N SER A 92 -16.62 17.41 -10.01
CA SER A 92 -17.07 18.31 -11.08
C SER A 92 -16.40 19.69 -10.96
N ALA A 93 -16.20 20.38 -12.09
CA ALA A 93 -15.60 21.72 -12.14
C ALA A 93 -16.29 22.74 -11.21
N GLU A 94 -17.60 22.62 -10.99
CA GLU A 94 -18.35 23.47 -10.06
C GLU A 94 -18.00 23.19 -8.58
N GLN A 95 -17.73 21.93 -8.25
CA GLN A 95 -17.36 21.54 -6.88
C GLN A 95 -15.95 22.02 -6.54
N HIS A 96 -15.05 22.10 -7.54
CA HIS A 96 -13.75 22.74 -7.39
C HIS A 96 -13.86 24.25 -7.12
N ALA A 97 -14.75 24.95 -7.83
CA ALA A 97 -14.98 26.38 -7.62
C ALA A 97 -15.51 26.68 -6.21
N LYS A 98 -16.49 25.89 -5.72
CA LYS A 98 -17.02 26.03 -4.35
C LYS A 98 -15.99 25.70 -3.27
N ARG A 99 -15.07 24.77 -3.52
CA ARG A 99 -13.98 24.47 -2.58
C ARG A 99 -12.99 25.63 -2.50
N ARG A 100 -12.65 26.23 -3.64
CA ARG A 100 -11.72 27.37 -3.72
C ARG A 100 -12.27 28.59 -2.99
N SER A 101 -13.56 28.89 -3.15
CA SER A 101 -14.20 30.00 -2.42
C SER A 101 -14.18 29.80 -0.90
N LYS A 102 -14.46 28.58 -0.42
CA LYS A 102 -14.38 28.26 1.02
C LYS A 102 -12.95 28.37 1.58
N ILE A 103 -11.94 27.97 0.80
CA ILE A 103 -10.54 28.10 1.18
C ILE A 103 -10.12 29.58 1.25
N ASP A 104 -10.55 30.39 0.29
CA ASP A 104 -10.24 31.82 0.26
C ASP A 104 -10.90 32.59 1.41
N GLU A 105 -12.14 32.23 1.78
CA GLU A 105 -12.82 32.77 2.97
C GLU A 105 -12.10 32.38 4.27
N ALA A 106 -11.72 31.10 4.41
CA ALA A 106 -10.97 30.62 5.57
C ALA A 106 -9.60 31.29 5.71
N ARG A 107 -8.90 31.55 4.59
CA ARG A 107 -7.64 32.29 4.60
C ARG A 107 -7.82 33.74 5.05
N LYS A 108 -8.82 34.45 4.55
CA LYS A 108 -9.13 35.82 4.98
C LYS A 108 -9.44 35.89 6.48
N GLN A 109 -10.17 34.91 7.02
CA GLN A 109 -10.45 34.83 8.45
C GLN A 109 -9.17 34.55 9.27
N ALA A 110 -8.30 33.65 8.79
CA ALA A 110 -7.03 33.37 9.43
C ALA A 110 -6.09 34.60 9.42
N ASP A 111 -6.06 35.37 8.34
CA ASP A 111 -5.25 36.58 8.22
C ASP A 111 -5.76 37.70 9.14
N VAL A 112 -7.08 37.87 9.26
CA VAL A 112 -7.69 38.82 10.22
C VAL A 112 -7.39 38.38 11.66
N ALA A 113 -7.50 37.09 11.95
CA ALA A 113 -7.18 36.55 13.28
C ALA A 113 -5.67 36.66 13.62
N ARG A 114 -4.78 36.53 12.63
CA ARG A 114 -3.34 36.79 12.79
C ARG A 114 -3.06 38.25 13.11
N LYS A 115 -3.62 39.18 12.33
CA LYS A 115 -3.48 40.63 12.56
C LYS A 115 -4.03 41.08 13.91
N ALA A 116 -5.16 40.51 14.35
CA ALA A 116 -5.74 40.82 15.66
C ALA A 116 -4.89 40.28 16.84
N LYS A 117 -4.16 39.18 16.64
CA LYS A 117 -3.20 38.67 17.63
C LYS A 117 -1.92 39.51 17.69
N GLU A 118 -1.44 39.99 16.55
CA GLU A 118 -0.28 40.88 16.47
C GLU A 118 -0.55 42.20 17.20
N GLN A 119 -1.73 42.81 17.01
CA GLN A 119 -2.12 44.06 17.70
C GLN A 119 -2.39 43.91 19.19
N ARG A 120 -2.59 42.70 19.70
CA ARG A 120 -2.82 42.44 21.14
C ARG A 120 -1.52 42.24 21.91
N ASN A 121 -0.39 42.06 21.22
CA ASN A 121 0.90 41.72 21.80
C ASN A 121 1.92 42.88 21.74
N GLU A 122 1.47 44.05 21.26
CA GLU A 122 2.09 45.37 21.43
C GLU A 122 1.32 46.16 22.51
#